data_AF-A0A009MZW8-F1
#
_entry.id   AF-A0A009MZW8-F1
#
_cell.length_a   1.000
_cell.length_b   1.000
_cell.length_c   1.000
_cell.angle_alpha   90.00
_cell.angle_beta   90.00
_cell.angle_gamma   90.00
#
_symmetry.space_group_name_H-M   'P 1'
#
loop_
_entity.id
_entity.type
_entity.pdbx_description
1 polymer ?
#
loop_
_entity_poly.entity_id
_entity_poly.type
_entity_poly.pdbx_seq_one_letter_code
_entity_poly.pdbx_strand_id
1 'polypeptide(L)'
;MMSMCSALLLAGCNKTSEQHQAVSKEQKPTEQKATQKQDSSCLQIMAATQKINQNSKIEDLNQINEKLKSCVPSLKNDEQLKLIDASTAMYQRFLKQDYTEKTGRAFEAFGYAVLEQKQDLKKVIQTQKKLFDQLSPRDQYLLQHEGQAYIELLYQGEGMFTYRRQPSYLVDVFSKSLPADQKEFLTRMAKDNQNIFYNDGALAIS
;
A
#
# COMPACT_ATOMS: atom_id res chain seq x y z
N MET A 1 14.54 -1.39 63.76
CA MET A 1 15.77 -2.18 63.97
C MET A 1 16.25 -2.68 62.63
N MET A 2 17.50 -2.35 62.30
CA MET A 2 18.47 -2.99 61.39
C MET A 2 17.97 -3.59 60.06
N SER A 3 18.36 -3.09 58.88
CA SER A 3 19.71 -2.92 58.30
C SER A 3 20.26 -4.17 57.60
N MET A 4 20.92 -3.90 56.46
CA MET A 4 21.82 -4.71 55.60
C MET A 4 21.17 -5.62 54.55
N CYS A 5 21.24 -5.30 53.26
CA CYS A 5 22.40 -5.26 52.32
C CYS A 5 23.03 -6.63 52.08
N SER A 6 23.09 -7.06 50.81
CA SER A 6 24.37 -7.09 50.08
C SER A 6 24.17 -7.49 48.62
N ALA A 7 24.52 -6.56 47.73
CA ALA A 7 24.88 -6.84 46.36
C ALA A 7 26.27 -7.49 46.33
N LEU A 8 26.47 -8.50 45.48
CA LEU A 8 27.80 -9.01 45.14
C LEU A 8 28.12 -8.60 43.70
N LEU A 9 28.88 -7.52 43.60
CA LEU A 9 29.69 -7.18 42.42
C LEU A 9 31.02 -7.93 42.56
N LEU A 10 31.35 -8.78 41.57
CA LEU A 10 32.69 -9.33 41.42
C LEU A 10 33.44 -8.51 40.37
N ALA A 11 34.40 -7.71 40.84
CA ALA A 11 35.47 -7.15 40.04
C ALA A 11 36.72 -8.04 40.20
N GLY A 12 37.44 -8.26 39.10
CA GLY A 12 38.76 -8.89 39.09
C GLY A 12 39.49 -8.58 37.79
N CYS A 13 40.46 -7.67 37.87
CA CYS A 13 41.42 -7.35 36.81
C CYS A 13 42.48 -8.45 36.68
N ASN A 14 43.07 -8.62 35.48
CA ASN A 14 44.52 -8.75 35.38
C ASN A 14 45.04 -8.19 34.05
N LYS A 15 46.04 -7.32 34.17
CA LYS A 15 46.89 -6.79 33.10
C LYS A 15 48.00 -7.80 32.83
N THR A 16 48.29 -8.08 31.56
CA THR A 16 49.67 -8.32 31.12
C THR A 16 49.86 -7.75 29.73
N SER A 17 50.87 -6.90 29.61
CA SER A 17 51.37 -6.29 28.39
C SER A 17 52.45 -7.19 27.81
N GLU A 18 52.34 -7.56 26.54
CA GLU A 18 53.50 -7.95 25.73
C GLU A 18 53.46 -7.17 24.42
N GLN A 19 54.48 -6.31 24.25
CA GLN A 19 54.85 -5.74 22.97
C GLN A 19 55.46 -6.83 22.11
N HIS A 20 54.99 -6.99 20.87
CA HIS A 20 55.83 -7.39 19.77
C HIS A 20 55.58 -6.44 18.60
N GLN A 21 56.65 -5.75 18.19
CA GLN A 21 56.72 -4.94 17.00
C GLN A 21 56.67 -5.84 15.76
N ALA A 22 55.83 -5.50 14.79
CA ALA A 22 56.05 -5.82 13.39
C ALA A 22 55.54 -4.67 12.52
N VAL A 23 56.39 -4.31 11.56
CA VAL A 23 56.38 -3.12 10.72
C VAL A 23 55.40 -3.24 9.54
N SER A 24 54.87 -2.09 9.09
CA SER A 24 54.31 -1.79 7.77
C SER A 24 53.00 -2.47 7.34
N LYS A 25 51.91 -1.68 7.29
CA LYS A 25 51.56 -0.85 6.12
C LYS A 25 50.42 0.08 6.48
N GLU A 26 50.67 1.37 6.29
CA GLU A 26 49.69 2.44 6.34
C GLU A 26 48.70 2.26 5.18
N GLN A 27 47.54 1.64 5.46
CA GLN A 27 46.36 1.74 4.62
C GLN A 27 45.39 2.67 5.32
N LYS A 28 45.32 3.91 4.82
CA LYS A 28 44.16 4.79 5.01
C LYS A 28 42.89 3.98 4.71
N PRO A 29 41.98 3.78 5.67
CA PRO A 29 40.60 3.52 5.32
C PRO A 29 40.11 4.84 4.74
N THR A 30 40.06 4.92 3.42
CA THR A 30 39.15 5.89 2.81
C THR A 30 37.77 5.34 3.13
N GLU A 31 37.21 5.75 4.27
CA GLU A 31 35.77 5.77 4.44
C GLU A 31 35.23 6.60 3.27
N GLN A 32 34.93 5.91 2.18
CA GLN A 32 33.88 6.36 1.29
C GLN A 32 32.63 6.34 2.14
N LYS A 33 32.41 7.46 2.84
CA LYS A 33 31.08 7.94 3.16
C LYS A 33 30.37 7.93 1.82
N ALA A 34 29.67 6.84 1.53
CA ALA A 34 28.63 6.81 0.53
C ALA A 34 27.62 7.84 1.06
N THR A 35 27.84 9.09 0.70
CA THR A 35 26.85 10.14 0.84
C THR A 35 25.69 9.59 0.05
N GLN A 36 24.72 9.01 0.76
CA GLN A 36 23.43 8.62 0.21
C GLN A 36 22.94 9.86 -0.52
N LYS A 37 23.12 9.88 -1.84
CA LYS A 37 22.51 10.86 -2.70
C LYS A 37 21.06 10.40 -2.72
N GLN A 38 20.33 10.79 -1.67
CA GLN A 38 18.92 10.49 -1.47
C GLN A 38 18.26 10.82 -2.80
N ASP A 39 17.77 9.77 -3.46
CA ASP A 39 17.42 9.85 -4.86
C ASP A 39 16.30 10.89 -4.99
N SER A 40 16.63 12.06 -5.56
CA SER A 40 15.73 13.20 -5.64
C SER A 40 14.40 12.86 -6.34
N SER A 41 14.38 11.76 -7.09
CA SER A 41 13.20 11.20 -7.74
C SER A 41 12.13 10.73 -6.75
N CYS A 42 12.51 10.09 -5.63
CA CYS A 42 11.56 9.47 -4.71
C CYS A 42 10.91 10.50 -3.77
N LEU A 43 11.66 11.54 -3.37
CA LEU A 43 11.11 12.70 -2.64
C LEU A 43 10.08 13.47 -3.47
N GLN A 44 10.33 13.63 -4.78
CA GLN A 44 9.38 14.29 -5.68
C GLN A 44 8.08 13.50 -5.84
N ILE A 45 8.12 12.16 -5.71
CA ILE A 45 6.92 11.32 -5.74
C ILE A 45 6.00 11.61 -4.55
N MET A 46 6.53 11.90 -3.36
CA MET A 46 5.68 12.28 -2.23
C MET A 46 4.83 13.53 -2.54
N ALA A 47 5.37 14.51 -3.25
CA ALA A 47 4.59 15.67 -3.67
C ALA A 47 3.59 15.30 -4.77
N ALA A 48 3.95 14.38 -5.68
CA ALA A 48 3.06 13.93 -6.75
C ALA A 48 1.86 13.13 -6.23
N THR A 49 2.06 12.23 -5.24
CA THR A 49 0.98 11.45 -4.63
C THR A 49 -0.09 12.35 -4.00
N GLN A 50 0.30 13.49 -3.42
CA GLN A 50 -0.64 14.46 -2.84
C GLN A 50 -1.49 15.21 -3.87
N LYS A 51 -1.05 15.31 -5.12
CA LYS A 51 -1.81 15.99 -6.19
C LYS A 51 -2.89 15.11 -6.81
N ILE A 52 -2.76 13.79 -6.68
CA ILE A 52 -3.75 12.85 -7.20
C ILE A 52 -5.05 12.95 -6.42
N ASN A 53 -6.15 13.07 -7.16
CA ASN A 53 -7.51 13.15 -6.64
C ASN A 53 -8.51 12.57 -7.67
N GLN A 54 -9.82 12.73 -7.41
CA GLN A 54 -10.88 12.18 -8.25
C GLN A 54 -10.98 12.79 -9.66
N ASN A 55 -10.27 13.89 -9.94
CA ASN A 55 -10.18 14.50 -11.27
C ASN A 55 -8.91 14.08 -12.03
N SER A 56 -8.00 13.35 -11.39
CA SER A 56 -6.80 12.82 -12.03
C SER A 56 -7.14 11.67 -12.97
N LYS A 57 -6.24 11.43 -13.93
CA LYS A 57 -6.37 10.32 -14.88
C LYS A 57 -5.63 9.08 -14.40
N ILE A 58 -5.98 7.95 -14.99
CA ILE A 58 -5.38 6.64 -14.74
C ILE A 58 -3.88 6.65 -15.08
N GLU A 59 -3.48 7.43 -16.10
CA GLU A 59 -2.09 7.56 -16.50
C GLU A 59 -1.25 8.25 -15.41
N ASP A 60 -1.81 9.25 -14.73
CA ASP A 60 -1.14 9.92 -13.61
C ASP A 60 -0.89 8.93 -12.45
N LEU A 61 -1.90 8.12 -12.14
CA LEU A 61 -1.84 7.09 -11.11
C LEU A 61 -0.81 5.99 -11.47
N ASN A 62 -0.86 5.49 -12.71
CA ASN A 62 0.10 4.51 -13.22
C ASN A 62 1.54 5.04 -13.23
N GLN A 63 1.74 6.28 -13.66
CA GLN A 63 3.06 6.89 -13.67
C GLN A 63 3.67 6.93 -12.26
N ILE A 64 2.87 7.27 -11.25
CA ILE A 64 3.33 7.25 -9.85
C ILE A 64 3.63 5.82 -9.40
N ASN A 65 2.76 4.86 -9.69
CA ASN A 65 2.96 3.45 -9.32
C ASN A 65 4.28 2.89 -9.89
N GLU A 66 4.59 3.16 -11.16
CA GLU A 66 5.83 2.69 -11.79
C GLU A 66 7.07 3.40 -11.23
N LYS A 67 6.96 4.69 -10.92
CA LYS A 67 8.05 5.42 -10.26
C LYS A 67 8.31 4.88 -8.83
N LEU A 68 7.26 4.56 -8.08
CA LEU A 68 7.38 3.95 -6.75
C LEU A 68 8.14 2.62 -6.82
N LYS A 69 7.76 1.72 -7.75
CA LYS A 69 8.47 0.43 -7.95
C LYS A 69 9.97 0.61 -8.18
N SER A 70 10.36 1.69 -8.86
CA SER A 70 11.75 1.95 -9.24
C SER A 70 12.56 2.56 -8.09
N CYS A 71 11.97 3.47 -7.32
CA CYS A 71 12.74 4.27 -6.35
C CYS A 71 12.62 3.79 -4.90
N VAL A 72 11.54 3.10 -4.51
CA VAL A 72 11.37 2.56 -3.15
C VAL A 72 12.56 1.69 -2.68
N PRO A 73 13.18 0.85 -3.53
CA PRO A 73 14.34 0.04 -3.12
C PRO A 73 15.57 0.82 -2.64
N SER A 74 15.72 2.10 -3.01
CA SER A 74 16.88 2.91 -2.63
C SER A 74 16.70 3.65 -1.29
N LEU A 75 15.50 3.60 -0.71
CA LEU A 75 15.12 4.33 0.48
C LEU A 75 15.39 3.55 1.78
N LYS A 76 15.51 4.28 2.89
CA LYS A 76 15.49 3.67 4.23
C LYS A 76 14.09 3.16 4.57
N ASN A 77 14.02 2.16 5.44
CA ASN A 77 12.75 1.53 5.84
C ASN A 77 11.69 2.56 6.31
N ASP A 78 12.07 3.58 7.10
CA ASP A 78 11.11 4.60 7.57
C ASP A 78 10.55 5.46 6.42
N GLU A 79 11.35 5.74 5.40
CA GLU A 79 10.92 6.45 4.19
C GLU A 79 10.02 5.58 3.30
N GLN A 80 10.31 4.28 3.21
CA GLN A 80 9.46 3.32 2.51
C GLN A 80 8.07 3.25 3.15
N LEU A 81 7.99 3.18 4.49
CA LEU A 81 6.72 3.19 5.23
C LEU A 81 5.93 4.49 5.00
N LYS A 82 6.59 5.65 5.00
CA LYS A 82 5.93 6.94 4.66
C LYS A 82 5.33 6.94 3.26
N LEU A 83 5.99 6.30 2.29
CA LEU A 83 5.46 6.16 0.92
C LEU A 83 4.30 5.17 0.85
N ILE A 84 4.27 4.12 1.66
CA ILE A 84 3.12 3.23 1.79
C ILE A 84 1.89 4.03 2.24
N ASP A 85 2.03 4.85 3.28
CA ASP A 85 0.94 5.69 3.79
C ASP A 85 0.49 6.72 2.75
N ALA A 86 1.45 7.42 2.13
CA ALA A 86 1.16 8.40 1.09
C ALA A 86 0.46 7.79 -0.13
N SER A 87 0.89 6.59 -0.55
CA SER A 87 0.24 5.85 -1.65
C SER A 87 -1.17 5.40 -1.27
N THR A 88 -1.40 5.02 -0.01
CA THR A 88 -2.74 4.64 0.46
C THR A 88 -3.69 5.84 0.44
N ALA A 89 -3.26 6.98 0.96
CA ALA A 89 -4.04 8.23 0.89
C ALA A 89 -4.27 8.71 -0.55
N MET A 90 -3.30 8.50 -1.44
CA MET A 90 -3.42 8.79 -2.88
C MET A 90 -4.58 8.01 -3.50
N TYR A 91 -4.64 6.69 -3.31
CA TYR A 91 -5.74 5.88 -3.84
C TYR A 91 -7.09 6.25 -3.22
N GLN A 92 -7.16 6.55 -1.93
CA GLN A 92 -8.39 7.01 -1.29
C GLN A 92 -8.95 8.28 -1.96
N ARG A 93 -8.08 9.26 -2.25
CA ARG A 93 -8.49 10.48 -2.98
C ARG A 93 -8.86 10.19 -4.43
N PHE A 94 -8.09 9.34 -5.11
CA PHE A 94 -8.37 8.98 -6.50
C PHE A 94 -9.73 8.28 -6.62
N LEU A 95 -10.00 7.28 -5.78
CA LEU A 95 -11.20 6.46 -5.85
C LEU A 95 -12.44 7.15 -5.26
N LYS A 96 -12.29 8.37 -4.73
CA LYS A 96 -13.40 9.12 -4.16
C LYS A 96 -14.50 9.31 -5.21
N GLN A 97 -15.72 9.03 -4.77
CA GLN A 97 -16.96 9.26 -5.51
C GLN A 97 -17.72 10.40 -4.84
N ASP A 98 -18.38 11.23 -5.65
CA ASP A 98 -19.27 12.28 -5.16
C ASP A 98 -20.69 11.94 -5.64
N TYR A 99 -21.45 11.25 -4.79
CA TYR A 99 -22.81 10.81 -5.12
C TYR A 99 -23.85 11.88 -4.83
N THR A 100 -24.82 11.97 -5.73
CA THR A 100 -26.14 12.52 -5.47
C THR A 100 -27.09 11.34 -5.23
N GLU A 101 -28.29 11.59 -4.70
CA GLU A 101 -29.31 10.55 -4.57
C GLU A 101 -29.58 9.82 -5.90
N LYS A 102 -29.65 10.56 -7.01
CA LYS A 102 -29.87 10.00 -8.34
C LYS A 102 -28.73 9.09 -8.78
N THR A 103 -27.48 9.54 -8.66
CA THR A 103 -26.32 8.75 -9.11
C THR A 103 -26.04 7.57 -8.17
N GLY A 104 -26.35 7.69 -6.87
CA GLY A 104 -26.29 6.58 -5.93
C GLY A 104 -27.27 5.45 -6.29
N ARG A 105 -28.54 5.77 -6.55
CA ARG A 105 -29.53 4.77 -7.01
C ARG A 105 -29.14 4.13 -8.35
N ALA A 106 -28.59 4.91 -9.28
CA ALA A 106 -28.11 4.37 -10.55
C ALA A 106 -26.94 3.40 -10.36
N PHE A 107 -26.01 3.72 -9.44
CA PHE A 107 -24.88 2.86 -9.11
C PHE A 107 -25.31 1.56 -8.45
N GLU A 108 -26.27 1.60 -7.53
CA GLU A 108 -26.88 0.41 -6.91
C GLU A 108 -27.55 -0.49 -7.96
N ALA A 109 -28.41 0.09 -8.81
CA ALA A 109 -29.05 -0.64 -9.90
C ALA A 109 -28.03 -1.26 -10.86
N PHE A 110 -26.95 -0.54 -11.18
CA PHE A 110 -25.85 -1.08 -11.98
C PHE A 110 -25.14 -2.24 -11.27
N GLY A 111 -24.92 -2.14 -9.95
CA GLY A 111 -24.41 -3.22 -9.12
C GLY A 111 -25.22 -4.51 -9.23
N TYR A 112 -26.55 -4.43 -9.17
CA TYR A 112 -27.41 -5.61 -9.39
C TYR A 112 -27.21 -6.22 -10.78
N ALA A 113 -27.13 -5.40 -11.83
CA ALA A 113 -26.86 -5.90 -13.18
C ALA A 113 -25.48 -6.59 -13.29
N VAL A 114 -24.47 -6.10 -12.55
CA VAL A 114 -23.16 -6.75 -12.44
C VAL A 114 -23.28 -8.14 -11.81
N LEU A 115 -24.08 -8.30 -10.76
CA LEU A 115 -24.32 -9.61 -10.13
C LEU A 115 -25.03 -10.60 -11.05
N GLU A 116 -26.07 -10.15 -11.77
CA GLU A 116 -26.82 -10.99 -12.73
C GLU A 116 -25.92 -11.56 -13.84
N GLN A 117 -24.89 -10.80 -14.24
CA GLN A 117 -23.91 -11.21 -15.25
C GLN A 117 -22.66 -11.85 -14.66
N LYS A 118 -22.73 -12.41 -13.44
CA LYS A 118 -21.61 -13.09 -12.78
C LYS A 118 -20.34 -12.23 -12.69
N GLN A 119 -20.52 -10.92 -12.49
CA GLN A 119 -19.46 -9.93 -12.37
C GLN A 119 -18.63 -9.68 -13.64
N ASP A 120 -19.15 -10.03 -14.83
CA ASP A 120 -18.53 -9.62 -16.10
C ASP A 120 -18.83 -8.14 -16.39
N LEU A 121 -18.02 -7.26 -15.83
CA LEU A 121 -18.22 -5.81 -15.92
C LEU A 121 -18.22 -5.31 -17.36
N LYS A 122 -17.34 -5.82 -18.23
CA LYS A 122 -17.26 -5.40 -19.63
C LYS A 122 -18.55 -5.71 -20.37
N LYS A 123 -19.09 -6.92 -20.17
CA LYS A 123 -20.37 -7.32 -20.74
C LYS A 123 -21.52 -6.48 -20.21
N VAL A 124 -21.53 -6.15 -18.91
CA VAL A 124 -22.57 -5.32 -18.29
C VAL A 124 -22.55 -3.92 -18.90
N ILE A 125 -21.38 -3.26 -18.99
CA ILE A 125 -21.24 -1.94 -19.62
C ILE A 125 -21.78 -1.95 -21.06
N GLN A 126 -21.51 -3.02 -21.81
CA GLN A 126 -21.97 -3.15 -23.20
C GLN A 126 -23.47 -3.40 -23.31
N THR A 127 -24.02 -4.31 -22.50
CA THR A 127 -25.42 -4.77 -22.60
C THR A 127 -26.41 -3.86 -21.87
N GLN A 128 -25.97 -3.19 -20.81
CA GLN A 128 -26.77 -2.29 -19.96
C GLN A 128 -26.41 -0.83 -20.19
N LYS A 129 -26.17 -0.43 -21.45
CA LYS A 129 -25.68 0.91 -21.81
C LYS A 129 -26.52 2.06 -21.23
N LYS A 130 -27.85 1.93 -21.24
CA LYS A 130 -28.76 2.94 -20.67
C LYS A 130 -28.54 3.13 -19.17
N LEU A 131 -28.28 2.04 -18.44
CA LEU A 131 -28.02 2.09 -17.01
C LEU A 131 -26.62 2.65 -16.74
N PHE A 132 -25.62 2.26 -17.52
CA PHE A 132 -24.28 2.82 -17.46
C PHE A 132 -24.27 4.34 -17.67
N ASP A 133 -25.06 4.84 -18.63
CA ASP A 133 -25.15 6.27 -18.93
C ASP A 133 -25.85 7.09 -17.82
N GLN A 134 -26.54 6.45 -16.88
CA GLN A 134 -27.14 7.08 -15.70
C GLN A 134 -26.17 7.25 -14.54
N LEU A 135 -25.03 6.55 -14.57
CA LEU A 135 -23.98 6.66 -13.56
C LEU A 135 -23.34 8.04 -13.60
N SER A 136 -22.68 8.43 -12.50
CA SER A 136 -21.88 9.65 -12.52
C SER A 136 -20.73 9.53 -13.53
N PRO A 137 -20.24 10.64 -14.13
CA PRO A 137 -19.09 10.58 -15.01
C PRO A 137 -17.86 9.93 -14.36
N ARG A 138 -17.70 10.09 -13.04
CA ARG A 138 -16.59 9.47 -12.30
C ARG A 138 -16.75 7.96 -12.22
N ASP A 139 -17.96 7.45 -12.00
CA ASP A 139 -18.22 6.01 -11.98
C ASP A 139 -18.02 5.39 -13.36
N GLN A 140 -18.55 6.04 -14.40
CA GLN A 140 -18.33 5.59 -15.78
C GLN A 140 -16.83 5.47 -16.08
N TYR A 141 -16.05 6.47 -15.66
CA TYR A 141 -14.60 6.48 -15.80
C TYR A 141 -13.94 5.32 -15.04
N LEU A 142 -14.24 5.15 -13.76
CA LEU A 142 -13.61 4.11 -12.93
C LEU A 142 -13.95 2.69 -13.40
N LEU A 143 -15.21 2.43 -13.80
CA LEU A 143 -15.62 1.13 -14.33
C LEU A 143 -14.95 0.78 -15.66
N GLN A 144 -14.72 1.77 -16.53
CA GLN A 144 -13.98 1.58 -17.78
C GLN A 144 -12.50 1.24 -17.56
N HIS A 145 -11.96 1.61 -16.39
CA HIS A 145 -10.56 1.39 -16.01
C HIS A 145 -10.41 0.34 -14.91
N GLU A 146 -11.44 -0.46 -14.65
CA GLU A 146 -11.36 -1.59 -13.74
C GLU A 146 -10.22 -2.53 -14.17
N GLY A 147 -9.47 -3.03 -13.19
CA GLY A 147 -8.29 -3.87 -13.38
C GLY A 147 -7.04 -3.09 -13.80
N GLN A 148 -7.15 -1.81 -14.20
CA GLN A 148 -6.00 -0.96 -14.49
C GLN A 148 -5.53 -0.24 -13.23
N ALA A 149 -4.23 0.01 -13.14
CA ALA A 149 -3.62 0.74 -12.02
C ALA A 149 -4.10 0.24 -10.65
N TYR A 150 -4.30 -1.07 -10.48
CA TYR A 150 -4.79 -1.68 -9.24
C TYR A 150 -6.17 -1.20 -8.78
N ILE A 151 -7.00 -0.65 -9.66
CA ILE A 151 -8.39 -0.31 -9.35
C ILE A 151 -9.23 -1.55 -9.49
N GLU A 152 -10.12 -1.77 -8.53
CA GLU A 152 -11.12 -2.84 -8.63
C GLU A 152 -12.47 -2.36 -8.07
N LEU A 153 -13.53 -2.97 -8.61
CA LEU A 153 -14.88 -2.86 -8.08
C LEU A 153 -15.13 -4.08 -7.15
N LEU A 154 -15.17 -3.84 -5.84
CA LEU A 154 -15.42 -4.87 -4.85
C LEU A 154 -16.91 -4.99 -4.55
N TYR A 155 -17.42 -6.22 -4.66
CA TYR A 155 -18.74 -6.56 -4.11
C TYR A 155 -18.69 -6.66 -2.58
N GLN A 156 -19.53 -5.90 -1.89
CA GLN A 156 -19.58 -5.83 -0.42
C GLN A 156 -20.71 -6.67 0.20
N GLY A 157 -21.55 -7.32 -0.62
CA GLY A 157 -22.76 -7.99 -0.17
C GLY A 157 -24.03 -7.17 -0.47
N GLU A 158 -25.19 -7.82 -0.45
CA GLU A 158 -26.53 -7.19 -0.56
C GLU A 158 -26.75 -6.30 -1.80
N GLY A 159 -26.02 -6.54 -2.88
CA GLY A 159 -26.05 -5.68 -4.08
C GLY A 159 -25.14 -4.45 -4.03
N MET A 160 -24.44 -4.22 -2.91
CA MET A 160 -23.57 -3.08 -2.70
C MET A 160 -22.17 -3.31 -3.25
N PHE A 161 -21.61 -2.29 -3.89
CA PHE A 161 -20.25 -2.29 -4.40
C PHE A 161 -19.50 -1.05 -3.93
N THR A 162 -18.18 -1.17 -3.84
CA THR A 162 -17.28 -0.04 -3.62
C THR A 162 -16.10 -0.15 -4.56
N TYR A 163 -15.55 0.98 -5.00
CA TYR A 163 -14.20 0.95 -5.53
C TYR A 163 -13.20 0.78 -4.40
N ARG A 164 -12.16 0.00 -4.65
CA ARG A 164 -10.98 -0.06 -3.79
C ARG A 164 -9.73 -0.26 -4.63
N ARG A 165 -8.59 -0.16 -3.96
CA ARG A 165 -7.30 -0.58 -4.52
C ARG A 165 -7.13 -2.08 -4.27
N GLN A 166 -6.67 -2.80 -5.28
CA GLN A 166 -6.33 -4.23 -5.19
C GLN A 166 -5.39 -4.51 -4.00
N PRO A 167 -5.69 -5.53 -3.17
CA PRO A 167 -4.85 -5.89 -2.03
C PRO A 167 -3.41 -6.24 -2.41
N SER A 168 -3.18 -6.76 -3.62
CA SER A 168 -1.84 -7.09 -4.15
C SER A 168 -0.92 -5.89 -4.31
N TYR A 169 -1.46 -4.66 -4.42
CA TYR A 169 -0.67 -3.46 -4.71
C TYR A 169 0.53 -3.28 -3.78
N LEU A 170 0.34 -3.40 -2.47
CA LEU A 170 1.43 -3.18 -1.51
C LEU A 170 2.53 -4.24 -1.66
N VAL A 171 2.13 -5.46 -1.99
CA VAL A 171 3.08 -6.55 -2.26
C VAL A 171 3.87 -6.24 -3.53
N ASP A 172 3.19 -5.89 -4.61
CA ASP A 172 3.81 -5.66 -5.91
C ASP A 172 4.75 -4.45 -5.93
N VAL A 173 4.39 -3.38 -5.23
CA VAL A 173 5.12 -2.10 -5.26
C VAL A 173 6.19 -2.00 -4.18
N PHE A 174 5.96 -2.56 -2.98
CA PHE A 174 6.84 -2.30 -1.83
C PHE A 174 7.55 -3.53 -1.27
N SER A 175 6.98 -4.73 -1.37
CA SER A 175 7.47 -5.90 -0.59
C SER A 175 8.92 -6.29 -0.86
N LYS A 176 9.45 -6.02 -2.05
CA LYS A 176 10.84 -6.34 -2.42
C LYS A 176 11.88 -5.52 -1.66
N SER A 177 11.47 -4.38 -1.12
CA SER A 177 12.36 -3.40 -0.48
C SER A 177 12.28 -3.44 1.05
N LEU A 178 11.25 -4.10 1.58
CA LEU A 178 10.96 -4.15 3.01
C LEU A 178 11.71 -5.30 3.70
N PRO A 179 11.96 -5.18 5.02
CA PRO A 179 12.40 -6.29 5.85
C PRO A 179 11.48 -7.52 5.78
N ALA A 180 12.03 -8.70 6.09
CA ALA A 180 11.36 -9.98 5.87
C ALA A 180 10.02 -10.11 6.62
N ASP A 181 9.95 -9.61 7.85
CA ASP A 181 8.74 -9.58 8.67
C ASP A 181 7.63 -8.72 8.07
N GLN A 182 7.97 -7.52 7.58
CA GLN A 182 7.03 -6.61 6.95
C GLN A 182 6.55 -7.15 5.58
N LYS A 183 7.46 -7.76 4.82
CA LYS A 183 7.10 -8.45 3.56
C LYS A 183 6.10 -9.57 3.82
N GLU A 184 6.33 -10.40 4.82
CA GLU A 184 5.40 -11.48 5.19
C GLU A 184 4.05 -10.91 5.62
N PHE A 185 4.06 -9.86 6.44
CA PHE A 185 2.84 -9.17 6.87
C PHE A 185 2.03 -8.62 5.68
N LEU A 186 2.66 -7.92 4.74
CA LEU A 186 1.97 -7.41 3.55
C LEU A 186 1.44 -8.53 2.65
N THR A 187 2.20 -9.62 2.50
CA THR A 187 1.79 -10.79 1.72
C THR A 187 0.55 -11.44 2.32
N ARG A 188 0.56 -11.63 3.64
CA ARG A 188 -0.57 -12.19 4.38
C ARG A 188 -1.78 -11.25 4.31
N MET A 189 -1.60 -9.96 4.56
CA MET A 189 -2.66 -8.96 4.45
C MET A 189 -3.28 -8.96 3.05
N ALA A 190 -2.48 -8.99 1.99
CA ALA A 190 -2.97 -9.02 0.63
C ALA A 190 -3.81 -10.28 0.36
N LYS A 191 -3.36 -11.45 0.86
CA LYS A 191 -4.10 -12.72 0.74
C LYS A 191 -5.42 -12.69 1.49
N ASP A 192 -5.41 -12.22 2.73
CA ASP A 192 -6.59 -12.21 3.59
C ASP A 192 -7.65 -11.24 3.08
N ASN A 193 -7.25 -10.14 2.42
CA ASN A 193 -8.18 -9.13 1.91
C ASN A 193 -8.60 -9.32 0.44
N GLN A 194 -8.25 -10.45 -0.21
CA GLN A 194 -8.62 -10.72 -1.61
C GLN A 194 -10.13 -10.66 -1.82
N ASN A 195 -10.89 -11.31 -0.94
CA ASN A 195 -12.34 -11.34 -0.97
C ASN A 195 -12.89 -10.66 0.28
N ILE A 196 -14.18 -10.29 0.26
CA ILE A 196 -14.84 -9.92 1.51
C ILE A 196 -14.92 -11.13 2.44
N PHE A 197 -14.68 -10.90 3.72
CA PHE A 197 -14.85 -11.91 4.75
C PHE A 197 -16.35 -12.18 4.93
N TYR A 198 -16.91 -13.14 4.19
CA TYR A 198 -18.21 -13.70 4.50
C TYR A 198 -18.06 -14.64 5.71
N ASN A 199 -18.08 -14.08 6.91
CA ASN A 199 -18.28 -14.82 8.17
C ASN A 199 -18.96 -13.88 9.19
N ASP A 200 -20.23 -13.56 8.97
CA ASP A 200 -21.32 -13.66 9.95
C ASP A 200 -22.58 -13.01 9.35
N GLY A 201 -23.30 -13.78 8.53
CA GLY A 201 -24.71 -13.89 8.84
C GLY A 201 -24.76 -14.58 10.20
N ALA A 202 -24.67 -13.79 11.28
CA ALA A 202 -24.84 -14.31 12.61
C ALA A 202 -26.14 -15.10 12.58
N LEU A 203 -26.04 -16.40 12.88
CA LEU A 203 -27.16 -17.20 13.32
C LEU A 203 -27.93 -16.36 14.33
N ALA A 204 -29.11 -15.87 13.94
CA ALA A 204 -30.11 -15.51 14.92
C ALA A 204 -30.56 -16.82 15.56
N ILE A 205 -29.86 -17.24 16.61
CA ILE A 205 -30.42 -18.17 17.57
C ILE A 205 -31.46 -17.35 18.35
N SER A 206 -32.73 -17.48 17.93
CA SER A 206 -33.90 -17.13 18.74
C SER A 206 -34.15 -18.18 19.81
#